data_AF-A0A955Y9C1-F1
#
_entry.id   AF-A0A955Y9C1-F1
#
_cell.length_a   1.000
_cell.length_b   1.000
_cell.length_c   1.000
_cell.angle_alpha   90.00
_cell.angle_beta   90.00
_cell.angle_gamma   90.00
#
_symmetry.space_group_name_H-M   'P 1'
#
loop_
_entity.id
_entity.type
_entity.pdbx_description
1 polymer ?
#
loop_
_entity_poly.entity_id
_entity_poly.type
_entity_poly.pdbx_seq_one_letter_code
_entity_poly.pdbx_strand_id
1 'polypeptide(L)'
;AVWAAFEGAKSLQGRIGGDPTLFPRDQYTWHLCFPQGWVWWIPQVSWADAPQRNLDRAYRRLLREGRLPDRAELEALGCPRHERLSLGLVVRSDRDDLGVARDPDEAFAEARRRMPLLDSLLEGATLVPDLGPQGPWMQRKNLRGHAREVVGDGWLAVGDAAFFVDPLISPGLTGGTATAWQAAHHLATALDGRVTAAELDGYQTFTRRLHQALELDNQLVYHSFDHPELVALVQRFQEVAARAHFLAGAAEYGAADTNVWGVLDADYAERAAHLHGLLASRARELDARVPVREQRAADHAETVRLVRGLLGDHLAANVHLTPYVRSSP
;
A
#
# COMPACT_ATOMS: atom_id res chain seq x y z
N ALA A 1 -3.15 -9.25 9.38
CA ALA A 1 -1.72 -8.98 9.17
C ALA A 1 -0.94 -9.26 10.42
N VAL A 2 0.31 -9.67 10.24
CA VAL A 2 1.33 -9.83 11.28
C VAL A 2 2.61 -9.20 10.77
N TRP A 3 3.36 -8.50 11.62
CA TRP A 3 4.62 -7.89 11.22
C TRP A 3 5.62 -7.73 12.36
N ALA A 4 6.88 -7.56 11.99
CA ALA A 4 7.97 -7.23 12.89
C ALA A 4 9.04 -6.38 12.18
N ALA A 5 10.06 -6.02 12.95
CA ALA A 5 11.25 -5.34 12.47
C ALA A 5 12.46 -6.25 12.64
N PHE A 6 13.38 -6.19 11.68
CA PHE A 6 14.59 -7.00 11.65
C PHE A 6 15.83 -6.12 11.45
N GLU A 7 16.93 -6.45 12.12
CA GLU A 7 18.24 -5.84 11.90
C GLU A 7 19.16 -6.84 11.19
N GLY A 8 20.06 -6.35 10.33
CA GLY A 8 21.00 -7.21 9.59
C GLY A 8 20.37 -8.03 8.45
N ALA A 9 19.16 -7.70 8.01
CA ALA A 9 18.56 -8.33 6.84
C ALA A 9 19.37 -8.07 5.56
N LYS A 10 19.42 -9.06 4.66
CA LYS A 10 20.22 -8.96 3.44
C LYS A 10 19.55 -8.04 2.41
N SER A 11 20.37 -7.31 1.68
CA SER A 11 19.94 -6.48 0.55
C SER A 11 19.21 -7.31 -0.52
N LEU A 12 18.16 -6.72 -1.10
CA LEU A 12 17.47 -7.25 -2.28
C LEU A 12 18.25 -7.01 -3.58
N GLN A 13 19.24 -6.12 -3.55
CA GLN A 13 20.06 -5.79 -4.72
C GLN A 13 20.78 -7.03 -5.24
N GLY A 14 20.65 -7.31 -6.54
CA GLY A 14 21.29 -8.44 -7.20
C GLY A 14 20.71 -9.83 -6.86
N ARG A 15 19.71 -9.92 -5.97
CA ARG A 15 19.03 -11.19 -5.62
C ARG A 15 17.77 -11.43 -6.44
N ILE A 16 17.14 -10.36 -6.91
CA ILE A 16 15.97 -10.42 -7.80
C ILE A 16 16.41 -9.89 -9.17
N GLY A 17 16.15 -10.66 -10.23
CA GLY A 17 16.39 -10.26 -11.61
C GLY A 17 15.39 -9.19 -12.10
N GLY A 18 15.46 -8.87 -13.39
CA GLY A 18 14.50 -7.98 -14.07
C GLY A 18 15.11 -6.69 -14.58
N ASP A 19 14.22 -5.81 -15.05
CA ASP A 19 14.57 -4.55 -15.70
C ASP A 19 15.40 -3.62 -14.80
N PRO A 20 16.20 -2.72 -15.41
CA PRO A 20 16.92 -1.70 -14.66
C PRO A 20 15.95 -0.89 -13.80
N THR A 21 16.30 -0.72 -12.52
CA THR A 21 15.55 0.09 -11.57
C THR A 21 16.11 1.51 -11.52
N LEU A 22 15.25 2.50 -11.26
CA LEU A 22 15.65 3.91 -11.12
C LEU A 22 16.51 4.14 -9.86
N PHE A 23 16.24 3.39 -8.80
CA PHE A 23 16.97 3.44 -7.54
C PHE A 23 17.57 2.06 -7.21
N PRO A 24 18.53 1.96 -6.28
CA PRO A 24 18.88 0.68 -5.67
C PRO A 24 17.64 -0.03 -5.14
N ARG A 25 17.61 -1.36 -5.23
CA ARG A 25 16.43 -2.14 -4.82
C ARG A 25 16.04 -1.86 -3.37
N ASP A 26 16.99 -1.66 -2.47
CA ASP A 26 16.70 -1.36 -1.06
C ASP A 26 16.09 0.03 -0.81
N GLN A 27 15.86 0.83 -1.85
CA GLN A 27 15.16 2.12 -1.74
C GLN A 27 13.69 2.04 -2.17
N TYR A 28 13.21 0.86 -2.59
CA TYR A 28 11.80 0.63 -2.91
C TYR A 28 11.07 -0.05 -1.75
N THR A 29 9.76 0.22 -1.67
CA THR A 29 8.81 -0.68 -1.01
C THR A 29 8.60 -1.90 -1.89
N TRP A 30 9.00 -3.07 -1.41
CA TRP A 30 8.80 -4.33 -2.13
C TRP A 30 7.54 -5.05 -1.68
N HIS A 31 6.90 -5.69 -2.64
CA HIS A 31 5.69 -6.48 -2.44
C HIS A 31 5.98 -7.90 -2.97
N LEU A 32 6.06 -8.89 -2.09
CA LEU A 32 6.15 -10.29 -2.48
C LEU A 32 4.74 -10.88 -2.47
N CYS A 33 4.13 -11.03 -3.63
CA CYS A 33 2.72 -11.39 -3.78
C CYS A 33 2.53 -12.89 -4.05
N PHE A 34 1.47 -13.47 -3.51
CA PHE A 34 1.08 -14.89 -3.65
C PHE A 34 -0.44 -15.05 -3.47
N PRO A 35 -1.06 -16.18 -3.87
CA PRO A 35 -2.53 -16.31 -3.93
C PRO A 35 -3.29 -16.01 -2.62
N GLN A 36 -2.65 -16.22 -1.47
CA GLN A 36 -3.23 -15.94 -0.15
C GLN A 36 -3.11 -14.45 0.25
N GLY A 37 -2.19 -13.70 -0.34
CA GLY A 37 -1.90 -12.31 0.03
C GLY A 37 -0.51 -11.85 -0.39
N TRP A 38 0.18 -11.12 0.50
CA TRP A 38 1.47 -10.54 0.16
C TRP A 38 2.32 -10.24 1.40
N VAL A 39 3.61 -10.00 1.17
CA VAL A 39 4.56 -9.51 2.17
C VAL A 39 5.08 -8.14 1.75
N TRP A 40 5.03 -7.16 2.66
CA TRP A 40 5.78 -5.92 2.49
C TRP A 40 7.22 -6.10 2.95
N TRP A 41 8.13 -5.46 2.23
CA TRP A 41 9.54 -5.35 2.59
C TRP A 41 9.95 -3.90 2.46
N ILE A 42 10.17 -3.24 3.60
CA ILE A 42 10.42 -1.80 3.68
C ILE A 42 11.68 -1.56 4.53
N PRO A 43 12.82 -1.28 3.89
CA PRO A 43 14.01 -0.78 4.59
C PRO A 43 13.71 0.58 5.21
N GLN A 44 14.08 0.76 6.48
CA GLN A 44 13.79 1.94 7.28
C GLN A 44 14.99 2.33 8.12
N VAL A 45 15.18 3.64 8.30
CA VAL A 45 16.06 4.16 9.34
C VAL A 45 15.21 4.52 10.54
N SER A 46 15.48 3.90 11.68
CA SER A 46 14.84 4.24 12.95
C SER A 46 15.73 5.18 13.77
N TRP A 47 15.10 6.22 14.32
CA TRP A 47 15.70 7.17 15.27
C TRP A 47 15.04 7.05 16.65
N ALA A 48 14.44 5.89 16.96
CA ALA A 48 13.65 5.70 18.18
C ALA A 48 14.43 5.97 19.47
N ASP A 49 15.74 5.70 19.46
CA ASP A 49 16.63 5.90 20.61
C ASP A 49 17.22 7.31 20.67
N ALA A 50 16.88 8.18 19.70
CA ALA A 50 17.31 9.57 19.71
C ALA A 50 16.56 10.39 20.78
N PRO A 51 17.27 11.14 21.65
CA PRO A 51 16.61 12.01 22.62
C PRO A 51 15.70 13.01 21.90
N GLN A 52 14.42 13.10 22.31
CA GLN A 52 13.43 14.00 21.69
C GLN A 52 13.94 15.43 21.52
N ARG A 53 14.65 15.97 22.54
CA ARG A 53 15.24 17.32 22.49
C ARG A 53 16.22 17.54 21.34
N ASN A 54 16.92 16.49 20.89
CA ASN A 54 17.88 16.54 19.79
C ASN A 54 17.14 16.48 18.44
N LEU A 55 16.12 15.63 18.33
CA LEU A 55 15.22 15.61 17.18
C LEU A 55 14.50 16.96 16.98
N ASP A 56 13.99 17.55 18.06
CA ASP A 56 13.38 18.89 18.03
C ASP A 56 14.36 19.96 17.52
N ARG A 57 15.62 19.87 17.93
CA ARG A 57 16.67 20.78 17.47
C ARG A 57 16.91 20.62 15.96
N ALA A 58 16.99 19.39 15.47
CA ALA A 58 17.13 19.11 14.05
C ALA A 58 15.92 19.62 13.26
N TYR A 59 14.70 19.40 13.76
CA TYR A 59 13.46 19.87 13.14
C TYR A 59 13.37 21.41 13.09
N ARG A 60 13.69 22.09 14.20
CA ARG A 60 13.75 23.57 14.21
C ARG A 60 14.84 24.13 13.30
N ARG A 61 15.91 23.37 13.06
CA ARG A 61 16.94 23.75 12.09
C ARG A 61 16.38 23.67 10.67
N LEU A 62 15.75 22.55 10.31
CA LEU A 62 15.04 22.39 9.04
C LEU A 62 14.04 23.53 8.79
N LEU A 63 13.19 23.85 9.76
CA LEU A 63 12.19 24.91 9.60
C LEU A 63 12.79 26.31 9.40
N ARG A 64 13.95 26.60 10.00
CA ARG A 64 14.60 27.92 9.89
C ARG A 64 15.48 28.05 8.65
N GLU A 65 16.21 26.99 8.32
CA GLU A 65 17.20 27.00 7.24
C GLU A 65 16.62 26.48 5.91
N GLY A 66 15.43 25.86 5.92
CA GLY A 66 14.82 25.23 4.74
C GLY A 66 15.59 24.02 4.21
N ARG A 67 16.54 23.49 5.01
CA ARG A 67 17.45 22.41 4.60
C ARG A 67 17.31 21.20 5.50
N LEU A 68 17.07 20.04 4.90
CA LEU A 68 17.03 18.78 5.61
C LEU A 68 18.44 18.42 6.11
N PRO A 69 18.63 18.16 7.42
CA PRO A 69 19.91 17.67 7.92
C PRO A 69 20.18 16.28 7.36
N ASP A 70 21.42 16.04 6.95
CA ASP A 70 21.82 14.69 6.52
C ASP A 70 22.02 13.75 7.73
N ARG A 71 22.30 12.48 7.44
CA ARG A 71 22.46 11.45 8.48
C ARG A 71 23.62 11.76 9.43
N ALA A 72 24.75 12.26 8.92
CA ALA A 72 25.92 12.58 9.72
C ALA A 72 25.66 13.79 10.64
N GLU A 73 24.90 14.77 10.15
CA GLU A 73 24.47 15.91 10.96
C GLU A 73 23.54 15.48 12.10
N LEU A 74 22.60 14.55 11.85
CA LEU A 74 21.74 14.00 12.89
C LEU A 74 22.52 13.21 13.94
N GLU A 75 23.49 12.38 13.52
CA GLU A 75 24.38 11.65 14.44
C GLU A 75 25.22 12.62 15.28
N ALA A 76 25.76 13.69 14.69
CA ALA A 76 26.52 14.73 15.39
C ALA A 76 25.66 15.50 16.42
N LEU A 77 24.35 15.57 16.21
CA LEU A 77 23.40 16.11 17.19
C LEU A 77 23.07 15.12 18.32
N GLY A 78 23.68 13.93 18.32
CA GLY A 78 23.41 12.88 19.29
C GLY A 78 22.08 12.18 19.03
N CYS A 79 21.71 12.01 17.77
CA CYS A 79 20.59 11.15 17.36
C CYS A 79 21.16 9.82 16.84
N PRO A 80 21.27 8.76 17.66
CA PRO A 80 21.59 7.42 17.16
C PRO A 80 20.57 6.94 16.12
N ARG A 81 21.03 6.13 15.18
CA ARG A 81 20.21 5.53 14.13
C ARG A 81 20.38 4.02 14.05
N HIS A 82 19.32 3.36 13.65
CA HIS A 82 19.28 1.92 13.41
C HIS A 82 18.74 1.66 12.00
N GLU A 83 19.49 0.90 11.21
CA GLU A 83 18.99 0.38 9.93
C GLU A 83 18.14 -0.86 10.23
N ARG A 84 16.85 -0.77 9.95
CA ARG A 84 15.86 -1.82 10.23
C ARG A 84 15.10 -2.16 8.97
N LEU A 85 14.66 -3.40 8.87
CA LEU A 85 13.70 -3.85 7.88
C LEU A 85 12.35 -4.02 8.56
N SER A 86 11.35 -3.25 8.13
CA SER A 86 9.95 -3.56 8.43
C SER A 86 9.48 -4.64 7.45
N LEU A 87 9.04 -5.77 7.99
CA LEU A 87 8.51 -6.88 7.22
C LEU A 87 7.18 -7.34 7.78
N GLY A 88 6.17 -7.46 6.93
CA GLY A 88 4.85 -7.85 7.36
C GLY A 88 4.10 -8.66 6.34
N LEU A 89 3.34 -9.61 6.84
CA LEU A 89 2.55 -10.57 6.12
C LEU A 89 1.07 -10.18 6.22
N VAL A 90 0.43 -9.98 5.07
CA VAL A 90 -0.98 -9.63 4.94
C VAL A 90 -1.65 -10.69 4.10
N VAL A 91 -2.63 -11.38 4.67
CA VAL A 91 -3.35 -12.46 4.01
C VAL A 91 -4.84 -12.23 4.07
N ARG A 92 -5.55 -12.75 3.07
CA ARG A 92 -7.00 -12.79 3.08
C ARG A 92 -7.49 -13.78 4.12
N SER A 93 -8.51 -13.41 4.87
CA SER A 93 -9.06 -14.24 5.95
C SER A 93 -9.69 -15.55 5.44
N ASP A 94 -10.19 -15.57 4.20
CA ASP A 94 -10.76 -16.75 3.54
C ASP A 94 -9.70 -17.71 2.98
N ARG A 95 -8.43 -17.29 2.95
CA ARG A 95 -7.29 -18.06 2.44
C ARG A 95 -6.11 -18.12 3.42
N ASP A 96 -6.33 -17.84 4.71
CA ASP A 96 -5.28 -17.85 5.74
C ASP A 96 -4.87 -19.29 6.13
N ASP A 97 -4.00 -19.88 5.31
CA ASP A 97 -3.36 -21.18 5.55
C ASP A 97 -1.94 -21.06 6.14
N LEU A 98 -1.51 -19.82 6.41
CA LEU A 98 -0.25 -19.49 7.09
C LEU A 98 -0.45 -19.37 8.60
N GLY A 99 -1.68 -19.17 9.08
CA GLY A 99 -1.97 -19.01 10.51
C GLY A 99 -1.77 -17.57 11.01
N VAL A 100 -1.84 -16.58 10.13
CA VAL A 100 -1.67 -15.16 10.46
C VAL A 100 -2.67 -14.70 11.52
N ALA A 101 -3.88 -15.24 11.51
CA ALA A 101 -4.91 -14.95 12.51
C ALA A 101 -4.72 -15.70 13.84
N ARG A 102 -3.78 -16.63 13.95
CA ARG A 102 -3.56 -17.47 15.14
C ARG A 102 -2.32 -17.01 15.90
N ASP A 103 -1.15 -17.23 15.31
CA ASP A 103 0.14 -17.07 15.98
C ASP A 103 1.14 -16.36 15.04
N PRO A 104 1.64 -15.17 15.42
CA PRO A 104 2.64 -14.45 14.66
C PRO A 104 3.92 -15.21 14.32
N ASP A 105 4.49 -15.92 15.30
CA ASP A 105 5.75 -16.64 15.17
C ASP A 105 5.58 -17.82 14.20
N GLU A 106 4.52 -18.62 14.40
CA GLU A 106 4.23 -19.76 13.53
C GLU A 106 3.96 -19.30 12.09
N ALA A 107 3.21 -18.20 11.92
CA ALA A 107 2.89 -17.66 10.61
C ALA A 107 4.13 -17.20 9.83
N PHE A 108 5.06 -16.54 10.51
CA PHE A 108 6.32 -16.14 9.90
C PHE A 108 7.25 -17.33 9.62
N ALA A 109 7.31 -18.32 10.52
CA ALA A 109 8.08 -19.54 10.29
C ALA A 109 7.55 -20.33 9.08
N GLU A 110 6.23 -20.44 8.93
CA GLU A 110 5.61 -21.04 7.76
C GLU A 110 5.89 -20.23 6.49
N ALA A 111 5.74 -18.90 6.55
CA ALA A 111 6.02 -18.01 5.42
C ALA A 111 7.46 -18.20 4.90
N ARG A 112 8.46 -18.23 5.80
CA ARG A 112 9.86 -18.50 5.43
C ARG A 112 10.05 -19.88 4.79
N ARG A 113 9.45 -20.91 5.37
CA ARG A 113 9.50 -22.27 4.82
C ARG A 113 8.93 -22.34 3.40
N ARG A 114 7.83 -21.64 3.12
CA ARG A 114 7.17 -21.67 1.80
C ARG A 114 7.78 -20.73 0.78
N MET A 115 8.49 -19.68 1.21
CA MET A 115 9.06 -18.66 0.34
C MET A 115 10.59 -18.63 0.50
N PRO A 116 11.35 -19.45 -0.28
CA PRO A 116 12.81 -19.52 -0.16
C PRO A 116 13.53 -18.18 -0.30
N LEU A 117 12.98 -17.26 -1.09
CA LEU A 117 13.50 -15.89 -1.19
C LEU A 117 13.43 -15.16 0.15
N LEU A 118 12.28 -15.23 0.84
CA LEU A 118 12.09 -14.60 2.15
C LEU A 118 13.05 -15.20 3.19
N ASP A 119 13.20 -16.53 3.19
CA ASP A 119 14.14 -17.19 4.09
C ASP A 119 15.59 -16.76 3.84
N SER A 120 16.02 -16.75 2.57
CA SER A 120 17.37 -16.31 2.18
C SER A 120 17.68 -14.87 2.59
N LEU A 121 16.66 -14.00 2.52
CA LEU A 121 16.80 -12.59 2.84
C LEU A 121 16.88 -12.31 4.34
N LEU A 122 16.24 -13.14 5.17
CA LEU A 122 16.26 -13.05 6.62
C LEU A 122 17.35 -13.92 7.26
N GLU A 123 18.16 -14.62 6.48
CA GLU A 123 19.27 -15.42 6.98
C GLU A 123 20.30 -14.53 7.71
N GLY A 124 20.49 -14.79 9.02
CA GLY A 124 21.37 -14.00 9.89
C GLY A 124 20.76 -12.69 10.40
N ALA A 125 19.53 -12.34 9.98
CA ALA A 125 18.81 -11.19 10.51
C ALA A 125 18.37 -11.46 11.96
N THR A 126 18.38 -10.41 12.78
CA THR A 126 17.94 -10.47 14.18
C THR A 126 16.59 -9.77 14.31
N LEU A 127 15.65 -10.44 14.98
CA LEU A 127 14.33 -9.88 15.31
C LEU A 127 14.48 -8.78 16.37
N VAL A 128 13.87 -7.62 16.16
CA VAL A 128 13.88 -6.52 17.13
C VAL A 128 12.89 -6.87 18.28
N PRO A 129 13.36 -7.00 19.54
CA PRO A 129 12.56 -7.59 20.62
C PRO A 129 11.38 -6.73 21.09
N ASP A 130 11.50 -5.41 21.00
CA ASP A 130 10.59 -4.47 21.67
C ASP A 130 9.82 -3.58 20.67
N LEU A 131 9.36 -4.17 19.57
CA LEU A 131 8.57 -3.42 18.57
C LEU A 131 7.12 -3.20 19.02
N GLY A 132 6.50 -4.22 19.62
CA GLY A 132 5.11 -4.22 20.03
C GLY A 132 4.92 -4.13 21.55
N PRO A 133 3.69 -3.87 22.03
CA PRO A 133 3.42 -3.72 23.47
C PRO A 133 3.72 -4.97 24.31
N GLN A 134 3.79 -6.14 23.67
CA GLN A 134 3.93 -7.45 24.34
C GLN A 134 5.13 -8.26 23.80
N GLY A 135 5.99 -7.68 22.97
CA GLY A 135 7.13 -8.37 22.38
C GLY A 135 7.44 -7.93 20.94
N PRO A 136 8.15 -8.77 20.16
CA PRO A 136 8.70 -8.36 18.86
C PRO A 136 7.66 -8.27 17.74
N TRP A 137 6.50 -8.90 17.95
CA TRP A 137 5.46 -9.05 16.95
C TRP A 137 4.31 -8.09 17.16
N MET A 138 3.80 -7.58 16.05
CA MET A 138 2.54 -6.87 15.97
C MET A 138 1.55 -7.70 15.15
N GLN A 139 0.30 -7.72 15.58
CA GLN A 139 -0.77 -8.45 14.89
C GLN A 139 -2.05 -7.61 14.86
N ARG A 140 -2.72 -7.58 13.70
CA ARG A 140 -4.05 -6.99 13.56
C ARG A 140 -4.91 -7.86 12.66
N LYS A 141 -6.01 -8.35 13.22
CA LYS A 141 -7.07 -9.10 12.52
C LYS A 141 -8.13 -8.11 12.03
N ASN A 142 -8.88 -8.48 10.99
CA ASN A 142 -9.95 -7.65 10.44
C ASN A 142 -9.49 -6.20 10.20
N LEU A 143 -8.42 -6.06 9.39
CA LEU A 143 -7.79 -4.75 9.13
C LEU A 143 -8.77 -3.72 8.58
N ARG A 144 -9.67 -4.17 7.70
CA ARG A 144 -10.63 -3.34 6.99
C ARG A 144 -11.71 -2.81 7.93
N GLY A 145 -12.05 -1.54 7.77
CA GLY A 145 -13.14 -0.90 8.48
C GLY A 145 -13.54 0.42 7.85
N HIS A 146 -14.80 0.79 7.97
CA HIS A 146 -15.30 2.11 7.59
C HIS A 146 -16.38 2.55 8.57
N ALA A 147 -16.40 3.85 8.86
CA ALA A 147 -17.48 4.46 9.60
C ALA A 147 -18.73 4.57 8.70
N ARG A 148 -19.91 4.33 9.28
CA ARG A 148 -21.19 4.51 8.58
C ARG A 148 -21.49 5.99 8.32
N GLU A 149 -21.10 6.83 9.27
CA GLU A 149 -21.23 8.28 9.25
C GLU A 149 -19.85 8.86 9.57
N VAL A 150 -19.42 9.86 8.81
CA VAL A 150 -18.12 10.54 8.98
C VAL A 150 -18.29 12.02 9.31
N VAL A 151 -19.54 12.46 9.47
CA VAL A 151 -19.93 13.82 9.80
C VAL A 151 -21.12 13.79 10.76
N GLY A 152 -21.24 14.84 11.55
CA GLY A 152 -22.46 15.21 12.25
C GLY A 152 -22.39 16.65 12.71
N ASP A 153 -23.41 17.12 13.42
CA ASP A 153 -23.43 18.49 13.91
C ASP A 153 -22.24 18.74 14.86
N GLY A 154 -21.36 19.66 14.46
CA GLY A 154 -20.15 20.02 15.20
C GLY A 154 -19.00 19.01 15.15
N TRP A 155 -19.06 17.95 14.33
CA TRP A 155 -17.96 16.99 14.21
C TRP A 155 -17.80 16.40 12.81
N LEU A 156 -16.58 15.97 12.50
CA LEU A 156 -16.26 15.12 11.36
C LEU A 156 -15.10 14.17 11.72
N ALA A 157 -14.96 13.08 10.97
CA ALA A 157 -13.86 12.12 11.11
C ALA A 157 -12.95 12.17 9.88
N VAL A 158 -11.63 12.04 10.08
CA VAL A 158 -10.60 12.03 9.02
C VAL A 158 -9.67 10.82 9.19
N GLY A 159 -8.95 10.46 8.14
CA GLY A 159 -7.97 9.38 8.18
C GLY A 159 -8.59 8.03 8.52
N ASP A 160 -7.85 7.23 9.28
CA ASP A 160 -8.28 5.92 9.77
C ASP A 160 -9.58 5.96 10.60
N ALA A 161 -9.96 7.12 11.16
CA ALA A 161 -11.24 7.25 11.86
C ALA A 161 -12.44 7.22 10.89
N ALA A 162 -12.23 7.57 9.62
CA ALA A 162 -13.23 7.48 8.57
C ALA A 162 -13.26 6.08 7.94
N PHE A 163 -12.11 5.58 7.49
CA PHE A 163 -11.98 4.22 6.97
C PHE A 163 -10.50 3.79 6.86
N PHE A 164 -10.29 2.48 6.75
CA PHE A 164 -9.02 1.86 6.37
C PHE A 164 -9.30 0.61 5.52
N VAL A 165 -8.52 0.40 4.46
CA VAL A 165 -8.67 -0.72 3.52
C VAL A 165 -7.55 -1.75 3.72
N ASP A 166 -6.33 -1.44 3.27
CA ASP A 166 -5.19 -2.36 3.29
C ASP A 166 -3.89 -1.55 3.27
N PRO A 167 -2.76 -2.06 3.82
CA PRO A 167 -1.48 -1.38 3.67
C PRO A 167 -0.92 -1.40 2.23
N LEU A 168 -1.44 -2.26 1.34
CA LEU A 168 -1.01 -2.36 -0.06
C LEU A 168 -1.21 -1.00 -0.74
N ILE A 169 -0.21 -0.51 -1.48
CA ILE A 169 -0.17 0.84 -2.10
C ILE A 169 -0.33 2.04 -1.14
N SER A 170 -0.21 1.82 0.17
CA SER A 170 -0.22 2.85 1.23
C SER A 170 -1.41 3.84 1.25
N PRO A 171 -2.66 3.40 1.00
CA PRO A 171 -3.82 4.30 0.91
C PRO A 171 -4.21 4.91 2.27
N GLY A 172 -3.80 4.32 3.39
CA GLY A 172 -4.03 4.92 4.72
C GLY A 172 -3.36 6.29 4.85
N LEU A 173 -2.18 6.48 4.26
CA LEU A 173 -1.49 7.76 4.25
C LEU A 173 -2.05 8.70 3.18
N THR A 174 -2.18 8.24 1.93
CA THR A 174 -2.62 9.10 0.82
C THR A 174 -4.11 9.42 0.91
N GLY A 175 -4.97 8.41 1.06
CA GLY A 175 -6.40 8.54 1.29
C GLY A 175 -6.72 9.20 2.64
N GLY A 176 -5.93 8.93 3.68
CA GLY A 176 -6.09 9.61 4.96
C GLY A 176 -5.79 11.11 4.88
N THR A 177 -4.66 11.47 4.26
CA THR A 177 -4.32 12.88 4.00
C THR A 177 -5.38 13.56 3.14
N ALA A 178 -5.91 12.84 2.16
CA ALA A 178 -6.99 13.31 1.32
C ALA A 178 -8.25 13.71 2.10
N THR A 179 -8.71 12.85 3.00
CA THR A 179 -9.85 13.17 3.87
C THR A 179 -9.53 14.35 4.79
N ALA A 180 -8.31 14.43 5.35
CA ALA A 180 -7.91 15.56 6.19
C ALA A 180 -7.90 16.89 5.43
N TRP A 181 -7.41 16.89 4.18
CA TRP A 181 -7.41 18.08 3.33
C TRP A 181 -8.84 18.53 2.98
N GLN A 182 -9.70 17.60 2.55
CA GLN A 182 -11.10 17.91 2.23
C GLN A 182 -11.85 18.44 3.46
N ALA A 183 -11.63 17.83 4.62
CA ALA A 183 -12.20 18.32 5.88
C ALA A 183 -11.76 19.77 6.17
N ALA A 184 -10.47 20.08 6.06
CA ALA A 184 -9.97 21.44 6.25
C ALA A 184 -10.60 22.43 5.26
N HIS A 185 -10.77 22.04 3.99
CA HIS A 185 -11.40 22.88 2.97
C HIS A 185 -12.88 23.16 3.27
N HIS A 186 -13.65 22.13 3.63
CA HIS A 186 -15.05 22.26 4.00
C HIS A 186 -15.27 23.04 5.30
N LEU A 187 -14.35 22.96 6.26
CA LEU A 187 -14.42 23.73 7.51
C LEU A 187 -13.99 25.19 7.31
N ALA A 188 -13.07 25.47 6.40
CA ALA A 188 -12.62 26.84 6.12
C ALA A 188 -13.74 27.75 5.60
N THR A 189 -14.79 27.18 4.98
CA THR A 189 -15.96 27.94 4.51
C THR A 189 -17.02 28.14 5.59
N ALA A 190 -16.93 27.45 6.73
CA ALA A 190 -17.89 27.53 7.83
C ALA A 190 -17.38 28.41 8.99
N LEU A 191 -17.20 29.69 8.69
CA LEU A 191 -16.50 30.66 9.55
C LEU A 191 -17.27 31.10 10.80
N ASP A 192 -18.59 30.85 10.88
CA ASP A 192 -19.44 31.33 11.98
C ASP A 192 -19.53 30.34 13.17
N GLY A 193 -18.69 29.30 13.19
CA GLY A 193 -18.50 28.42 14.34
C GLY A 193 -19.61 27.39 14.57
N ARG A 194 -20.55 27.26 13.64
CA ARG A 194 -21.53 26.16 13.60
C ARG A 194 -21.46 25.49 12.24
N VAL A 195 -21.22 24.19 12.27
CA VAL A 195 -21.23 23.32 11.10
C VAL A 195 -22.26 22.24 11.37
N THR A 196 -23.27 22.18 10.51
CA THR A 196 -24.28 21.13 10.53
C THR A 196 -23.82 19.95 9.67
N ALA A 197 -24.35 18.76 9.96
CA ALA A 197 -24.12 17.58 9.14
C ALA A 197 -24.49 17.81 7.66
N ALA A 198 -25.55 18.59 7.42
CA ALA A 198 -26.04 18.90 6.08
C ALA A 198 -25.03 19.73 5.25
N GLU A 199 -24.33 20.67 5.88
CA GLU A 199 -23.29 21.47 5.24
C GLU A 199 -22.05 20.64 4.88
N LEU A 200 -21.88 19.48 5.52
CA LEU A 200 -20.77 18.53 5.27
C LEU A 200 -21.16 17.34 4.37
N ASP A 201 -22.33 17.35 3.73
CA ASP A 201 -22.76 16.24 2.86
C ASP A 201 -21.78 15.98 1.69
N GLY A 202 -21.17 17.05 1.16
CA GLY A 202 -20.10 16.95 0.16
C GLY A 202 -18.90 16.14 0.65
N TYR A 203 -18.44 16.39 1.88
CA TYR A 203 -17.35 15.65 2.51
C TYR A 203 -17.71 14.19 2.77
N GLN A 204 -18.92 13.92 3.27
CA GLN A 204 -19.40 12.55 3.47
C GLN A 204 -19.47 11.79 2.14
N THR A 205 -19.98 12.42 1.09
CA THR A 205 -20.04 11.82 -0.25
C THR A 205 -18.66 11.53 -0.81
N PHE A 206 -17.71 12.48 -0.70
CA PHE A 206 -16.32 12.27 -1.09
C PHE A 206 -15.70 11.06 -0.36
N THR A 207 -15.78 11.04 0.97
CA THR A 207 -15.16 10.02 1.82
C THR A 207 -15.71 8.63 1.50
N ARG A 208 -17.02 8.50 1.30
CA ARG A 208 -17.67 7.25 0.89
C ARG A 208 -17.18 6.77 -0.48
N ARG A 209 -17.11 7.66 -1.47
CA ARG A 209 -16.64 7.33 -2.83
C ARG A 209 -15.18 6.88 -2.81
N LEU A 210 -14.33 7.58 -2.06
CA LEU A 210 -12.92 7.25 -1.92
C LEU A 210 -12.73 5.87 -1.28
N HIS A 211 -13.43 5.58 -0.19
CA HIS A 211 -13.42 4.26 0.43
C HIS A 211 -13.83 3.15 -0.55
N GLN A 212 -14.96 3.32 -1.25
CA GLN A 212 -15.47 2.34 -2.20
C GLN A 212 -14.49 2.07 -3.35
N ALA A 213 -13.88 3.14 -3.89
CA ALA A 213 -12.90 3.04 -4.94
C ALA A 213 -11.64 2.30 -4.49
N LEU A 214 -11.11 2.64 -3.30
CA LEU A 214 -9.92 1.97 -2.74
C LEU A 214 -10.19 0.51 -2.35
N GLU A 215 -11.39 0.17 -1.87
CA GLU A 215 -11.76 -1.22 -1.56
C GLU A 215 -11.84 -2.05 -2.85
N LEU A 216 -12.48 -1.53 -3.90
CA LEU A 216 -12.55 -2.19 -5.20
C LEU A 216 -11.15 -2.41 -5.79
N ASP A 217 -10.33 -1.36 -5.77
CA ASP A 217 -8.96 -1.38 -6.27
C ASP A 217 -8.10 -2.42 -5.53
N ASN A 218 -8.19 -2.44 -4.20
CA ASN A 218 -7.51 -3.43 -3.38
C ASN A 218 -7.97 -4.87 -3.70
N GLN A 219 -9.27 -5.12 -3.80
CA GLN A 219 -9.79 -6.44 -4.15
C GLN A 219 -9.31 -6.88 -5.54
N LEU A 220 -9.30 -5.96 -6.50
CA LEU A 220 -8.77 -6.19 -7.84
C LEU A 220 -7.30 -6.66 -7.79
N VAL A 221 -6.44 -5.97 -7.03
CA VAL A 221 -5.04 -6.36 -6.90
C VAL A 221 -4.89 -7.71 -6.20
N TYR A 222 -5.61 -7.96 -5.10
CA TYR A 222 -5.56 -9.25 -4.41
C TYR A 222 -5.98 -10.43 -5.30
N HIS A 223 -6.98 -10.25 -6.16
CA HIS A 223 -7.36 -11.29 -7.13
C HIS A 223 -6.30 -11.52 -8.21
N SER A 224 -5.47 -10.52 -8.50
CA SER A 224 -4.37 -10.67 -9.46
C SER A 224 -3.24 -11.57 -8.94
N PHE A 225 -3.08 -11.71 -7.61
CA PHE A 225 -2.00 -12.48 -6.99
C PHE A 225 -2.03 -13.99 -7.28
N ASP A 226 -3.13 -14.46 -7.86
CA ASP A 226 -3.28 -15.84 -8.31
C ASP A 226 -2.33 -16.19 -9.48
N HIS A 227 -1.83 -15.21 -10.24
CA HIS A 227 -0.90 -15.48 -11.34
C HIS A 227 0.05 -14.29 -11.64
N PRO A 228 1.36 -14.51 -11.85
CA PRO A 228 2.32 -13.42 -12.09
C PRO A 228 1.95 -12.49 -13.26
N GLU A 229 1.42 -13.03 -14.35
CA GLU A 229 0.96 -12.21 -15.48
C GLU A 229 -0.29 -11.38 -15.13
N LEU A 230 -1.18 -11.89 -14.29
CA LEU A 230 -2.33 -11.10 -13.84
C LEU A 230 -1.87 -9.92 -12.99
N VAL A 231 -0.91 -10.14 -12.07
CA VAL A 231 -0.26 -9.06 -11.32
C VAL A 231 0.31 -8.02 -12.27
N ALA A 232 1.06 -8.43 -13.29
CA ALA A 232 1.66 -7.51 -14.25
C ALA A 232 0.61 -6.71 -15.04
N LEU A 233 -0.47 -7.34 -15.50
CA LEU A 233 -1.54 -6.67 -16.26
C LEU A 233 -2.33 -5.69 -15.39
N VAL A 234 -2.72 -6.11 -14.18
CA VAL A 234 -3.49 -5.27 -13.24
C VAL A 234 -2.64 -4.09 -12.75
N GLN A 235 -1.39 -4.34 -12.37
CA GLN A 235 -0.47 -3.29 -11.97
C GLN A 235 -0.25 -2.28 -13.10
N ARG A 236 -0.10 -2.76 -14.34
CA ARG A 236 0.07 -1.86 -15.50
C ARG A 236 -1.18 -1.02 -15.76
N PHE A 237 -2.37 -1.60 -15.58
CA PHE A 237 -3.63 -0.87 -15.68
C PHE A 237 -3.72 0.25 -14.62
N GLN A 238 -3.40 -0.05 -13.35
CA GLN A 238 -3.34 0.94 -12.27
C GLN A 238 -2.32 2.05 -12.55
N GLU A 239 -1.12 1.67 -13.02
CA GLU A 239 -0.07 2.63 -13.34
C GLU A 239 -0.46 3.59 -14.47
N VAL A 240 -1.12 3.08 -15.51
CA VAL A 240 -1.62 3.91 -16.61
C VAL A 240 -2.60 4.96 -16.09
N ALA A 241 -3.57 4.54 -15.27
CA ALA A 241 -4.58 5.43 -14.71
C ALA A 241 -3.97 6.49 -13.79
N ALA A 242 -3.12 6.06 -12.85
CA ALA A 242 -2.41 6.96 -11.95
C ALA A 242 -1.59 8.00 -12.75
N ARG A 243 -0.84 7.56 -13.78
CA ARG A 243 -0.01 8.47 -14.58
C ARG A 243 -0.81 9.43 -15.45
N ALA A 244 -1.90 8.95 -16.06
CA ALA A 244 -2.80 9.82 -16.81
C ALA A 244 -3.34 10.95 -15.91
N HIS A 245 -3.74 10.59 -14.68
CA HIS A 245 -4.16 11.54 -13.65
C HIS A 245 -3.04 12.53 -13.29
N PHE A 246 -1.84 12.04 -12.96
CA PHE A 246 -0.69 12.90 -12.65
C PHE A 246 -0.32 13.86 -13.79
N LEU A 247 -0.30 13.39 -15.04
CA LEU A 247 0.07 14.23 -16.18
C LEU A 247 -1.00 15.27 -16.51
N ALA A 248 -2.28 14.94 -16.32
CA ALA A 248 -3.37 15.90 -16.45
C ALA A 248 -3.28 17.02 -15.39
N GLY A 249 -2.81 16.68 -14.18
CA GLY A 249 -2.70 17.61 -13.04
C GLY A 249 -1.32 18.23 -12.79
N ALA A 250 -0.31 17.98 -13.63
CA ALA A 250 1.11 18.26 -13.32
C ALA A 250 1.43 19.75 -13.05
N ALA A 251 0.61 20.69 -13.53
CA ALA A 251 0.78 22.12 -13.26
C ALA A 251 0.19 22.58 -11.91
N GLU A 252 -0.74 21.79 -11.34
CA GLU A 252 -1.54 22.15 -10.15
C GLU A 252 -1.41 21.09 -9.02
N TYR A 253 -0.45 20.18 -9.16
CA TYR A 253 -0.24 19.10 -8.19
C TYR A 253 0.07 19.68 -6.81
N GLY A 254 -0.84 19.47 -5.86
CA GLY A 254 -0.76 20.03 -4.51
C GLY A 254 -1.51 19.16 -3.52
N ALA A 255 -1.64 19.63 -2.28
CA ALA A 255 -2.34 18.88 -1.22
C ALA A 255 -3.82 18.57 -1.55
N ALA A 256 -4.40 19.27 -2.54
CA ALA A 256 -5.73 19.04 -3.08
C ALA A 256 -5.84 17.79 -3.96
N ASP A 257 -4.70 17.31 -4.51
CA ASP A 257 -4.68 16.12 -5.35
C ASP A 257 -4.68 14.86 -4.50
N THR A 258 -5.88 14.57 -4.04
CA THR A 258 -6.23 13.47 -3.14
C THR A 258 -6.39 12.13 -3.86
N ASN A 259 -6.39 12.12 -5.20
CA ASN A 259 -6.64 10.96 -6.06
C ASN A 259 -5.34 10.43 -6.68
N VAL A 260 -4.30 10.26 -5.86
CA VAL A 260 -2.93 9.88 -6.27
C VAL A 260 -2.88 8.64 -7.18
N TRP A 261 -3.88 7.76 -7.09
CA TRP A 261 -3.98 6.52 -7.85
C TRP A 261 -4.97 6.56 -9.02
N GLY A 262 -5.62 7.70 -9.28
CA GLY A 262 -6.65 7.79 -10.32
C GLY A 262 -7.95 7.05 -10.00
N VAL A 263 -8.09 6.46 -8.80
CA VAL A 263 -9.19 5.55 -8.44
C VAL A 263 -10.59 6.18 -8.46
N LEU A 264 -10.69 7.51 -8.35
CA LEU A 264 -11.95 8.24 -8.47
C LEU A 264 -12.36 8.61 -9.91
N ASP A 265 -11.50 8.35 -10.89
CA ASP A 265 -11.82 8.55 -12.31
C ASP A 265 -12.94 7.59 -12.75
N ALA A 266 -13.89 8.09 -13.54
CA ALA A 266 -15.07 7.33 -13.92
C ALA A 266 -14.74 6.18 -14.87
N ASP A 267 -13.87 6.44 -15.86
CA ASP A 267 -13.44 5.43 -16.83
C ASP A 267 -12.61 4.34 -16.14
N TYR A 268 -11.75 4.74 -15.20
CA TYR A 268 -11.02 3.81 -14.35
C TYR A 268 -11.99 2.94 -13.52
N ALA A 269 -12.92 3.57 -12.79
CA ALA A 269 -13.83 2.87 -11.89
C ALA A 269 -14.71 1.85 -12.63
N GLU A 270 -15.21 2.20 -13.82
CA GLU A 270 -16.00 1.28 -14.66
C GLU A 270 -15.17 0.06 -15.09
N ARG A 271 -13.95 0.29 -15.61
CA ARG A 271 -13.05 -0.79 -16.04
C ARG A 271 -12.60 -1.66 -14.88
N ALA A 272 -12.26 -1.05 -13.75
CA ALA A 272 -11.87 -1.75 -12.52
C ALA A 272 -13.02 -2.63 -12.01
N ALA A 273 -14.26 -2.14 -12.03
CA ALA A 273 -15.43 -2.92 -11.64
C ALA A 273 -15.66 -4.13 -12.56
N HIS A 274 -15.54 -3.95 -13.87
CA HIS A 274 -15.67 -5.06 -14.83
C HIS A 274 -14.54 -6.09 -14.65
N LEU A 275 -13.30 -5.63 -14.52
CA LEU A 275 -12.14 -6.49 -14.34
C LEU A 275 -12.21 -7.26 -13.01
N HIS A 276 -12.61 -6.59 -11.93
CA HIS A 276 -12.86 -7.22 -10.64
C HIS A 276 -13.95 -8.29 -10.74
N GLY A 277 -15.08 -7.99 -11.40
CA GLY A 277 -16.16 -8.96 -11.59
C GLY A 277 -15.71 -10.23 -12.32
N LEU A 278 -14.92 -10.07 -13.39
CA LEU A 278 -14.30 -11.17 -14.12
C LEU A 278 -13.39 -11.98 -13.21
N LEU A 279 -12.39 -11.34 -12.58
CA LEU A 279 -11.41 -12.02 -11.75
C LEU A 279 -12.05 -12.74 -10.55
N ALA A 280 -12.99 -12.09 -9.87
CA ALA A 280 -13.70 -12.66 -8.73
C ALA A 280 -14.57 -13.87 -9.13
N SER A 281 -15.25 -13.83 -10.28
CA SER A 281 -16.02 -14.98 -10.78
C SER A 281 -15.09 -16.16 -11.09
N ARG A 282 -14.00 -15.90 -11.82
CA ARG A 282 -13.03 -16.93 -12.21
C ARG A 282 -12.33 -17.55 -11.01
N ALA A 283 -11.98 -16.74 -10.00
CA ALA A 283 -11.43 -17.24 -8.74
C ALA A 283 -12.42 -18.17 -8.04
N ARG A 284 -13.70 -17.79 -7.89
CA ARG A 284 -14.72 -18.67 -7.27
C ARG A 284 -14.92 -19.97 -8.04
N GLU A 285 -14.97 -19.92 -9.37
CA GLU A 285 -15.11 -21.11 -10.22
C GLU A 285 -13.92 -22.07 -10.09
N LEU A 286 -12.71 -21.53 -9.95
CA LEU A 286 -11.52 -22.34 -9.77
C LEU A 286 -11.41 -22.90 -8.35
N ASP A 287 -11.66 -22.07 -7.32
CA ASP A 287 -11.65 -22.45 -5.91
C ASP A 287 -12.64 -23.58 -5.61
N ALA A 288 -13.76 -23.64 -6.35
CA ALA A 288 -14.74 -24.73 -6.25
C ALA A 288 -14.26 -26.08 -6.81
N ARG A 289 -13.20 -26.08 -7.64
CA ARG A 289 -12.70 -27.28 -8.34
C ARG A 289 -11.32 -27.72 -7.85
N VAL A 290 -10.47 -26.76 -7.50
CA VAL A 290 -9.08 -26.98 -7.13
C VAL A 290 -8.78 -26.16 -5.86
N PRO A 291 -8.38 -26.80 -4.74
CA PRO A 291 -7.95 -26.07 -3.55
C PRO A 291 -6.86 -25.06 -3.89
N VAL A 292 -6.91 -23.85 -3.32
CA VAL A 292 -5.96 -22.75 -3.63
C VAL A 292 -4.49 -23.20 -3.58
N ARG A 293 -4.12 -24.04 -2.60
CA ARG A 293 -2.76 -24.57 -2.44
C ARG A 293 -2.30 -25.53 -3.54
N GLU A 294 -3.25 -26.08 -4.30
CA GLU A 294 -3.03 -27.05 -5.38
C GLU A 294 -3.17 -26.40 -6.77
N GLN A 295 -3.61 -25.13 -6.83
CA GLN A 295 -3.71 -24.37 -8.07
C GLN A 295 -2.31 -24.10 -8.66
N ARG A 296 -2.23 -24.20 -9.97
CA ARG A 296 -1.00 -24.00 -10.76
C ARG A 296 -1.24 -22.90 -11.78
N ALA A 297 -0.15 -22.34 -12.32
CA ALA A 297 -0.24 -21.30 -13.35
C ALA A 297 -1.15 -21.68 -14.54
N ALA A 298 -1.14 -22.95 -14.96
CA ALA A 298 -1.98 -23.46 -16.04
C ALA A 298 -3.49 -23.35 -15.75
N ASP A 299 -3.89 -23.43 -14.48
CA ASP A 299 -5.29 -23.34 -14.07
C ASP A 299 -5.86 -21.91 -14.25
N HIS A 300 -4.97 -20.91 -14.32
CA HIS A 300 -5.32 -19.49 -14.55
C HIS A 300 -5.17 -19.04 -16.01
N ALA A 301 -4.76 -19.92 -16.93
CA ALA A 301 -4.45 -19.54 -18.31
C ALA A 301 -5.63 -18.90 -19.05
N GLU A 302 -6.86 -19.40 -18.82
CA GLU A 302 -8.06 -18.81 -19.39
C GLU A 302 -8.34 -17.41 -18.82
N THR A 303 -8.18 -17.23 -17.51
CA THR A 303 -8.36 -15.94 -16.84
C THR A 303 -7.37 -14.91 -17.39
N VAL A 304 -6.10 -15.30 -17.53
CA VAL A 304 -5.06 -14.46 -18.16
C VAL A 304 -5.45 -14.05 -19.57
N ARG A 305 -5.92 -15.00 -20.41
CA ARG A 305 -6.36 -14.71 -21.78
C ARG A 305 -7.50 -13.68 -21.80
N LEU A 306 -8.49 -13.82 -20.92
CA LEU A 306 -9.64 -12.91 -20.83
C LEU A 306 -9.22 -11.51 -20.37
N VAL A 307 -8.38 -11.41 -19.33
CA VAL A 307 -7.86 -10.12 -18.83
C VAL A 307 -7.01 -9.43 -19.89
N ARG A 308 -6.16 -10.18 -20.61
CA ARG A 308 -5.36 -9.65 -21.71
C ARG A 308 -6.25 -9.11 -22.84
N GLY A 309 -7.34 -9.81 -23.17
CA GLY A 309 -8.33 -9.33 -24.14
C GLY A 309 -9.03 -8.05 -23.69
N LEU A 310 -9.38 -7.97 -22.40
CA LEU A 310 -10.08 -6.80 -21.84
C LEU A 310 -9.19 -5.55 -21.75
N LEU A 311 -7.91 -5.73 -21.37
CA LEU A 311 -6.98 -4.63 -21.15
C LEU A 311 -6.10 -4.31 -22.35
N GLY A 312 -5.99 -5.21 -23.33
CA GLY A 312 -5.01 -5.14 -24.42
C GLY A 312 -5.00 -3.81 -25.16
N ASP A 313 -6.15 -3.39 -25.70
CA ASP A 313 -6.26 -2.13 -26.45
C ASP A 313 -5.96 -0.91 -25.58
N HIS A 314 -6.46 -0.91 -24.34
CA HIS A 314 -6.23 0.18 -23.39
C HIS A 314 -4.74 0.31 -23.05
N LEU A 315 -4.06 -0.80 -22.74
CA LEU A 315 -2.63 -0.80 -22.42
C LEU A 315 -1.77 -0.45 -23.64
N ALA A 316 -2.17 -0.88 -24.84
CA ALA A 316 -1.48 -0.56 -26.09
C ALA A 316 -1.57 0.94 -26.41
N ALA A 317 -2.76 1.53 -26.30
CA ALA A 317 -2.97 2.97 -26.51
C ALA A 317 -2.16 3.84 -25.52
N ASN A 318 -1.96 3.33 -24.30
CA ASN A 318 -1.27 4.02 -23.21
C ASN A 318 0.17 3.54 -23.00
N VAL A 319 0.80 2.91 -24.00
CA VAL A 319 2.18 2.44 -23.90
C VAL A 319 3.15 3.58 -23.56
N HIS A 320 2.89 4.79 -24.04
CA HIS A 320 3.72 5.97 -23.75
C HIS A 320 3.71 6.37 -22.26
N LEU A 321 2.72 5.91 -21.50
CA LEU A 321 2.66 6.08 -20.06
C LEU A 321 3.46 5.01 -19.32
N THR A 322 4.09 4.01 -19.96
CA THR A 322 4.80 2.90 -19.27
C THR A 322 6.05 2.42 -20.05
N PRO A 323 7.13 1.97 -19.40
CA PRO A 323 7.44 2.01 -17.97
C PRO A 323 7.88 3.40 -17.49
N TYR A 324 7.98 3.61 -16.17
CA TYR A 324 8.51 4.87 -15.59
C TYR A 324 10.01 5.03 -15.89
N VAL A 325 10.65 3.89 -16.16
CA VAL A 325 12.03 3.79 -16.60
C VAL A 325 12.08 4.13 -18.08
N ARG A 326 12.22 5.41 -18.41
CA ARG A 326 12.94 5.74 -19.64
C ARG A 326 14.29 5.05 -19.51
N SER A 327 14.65 4.19 -20.46
CA SER A 327 16.07 3.95 -20.72
C SER A 327 16.69 5.33 -20.89
N SER A 328 17.57 5.74 -19.97
CA SER A 328 18.39 6.92 -20.24
C SER A 328 19.04 6.74 -21.62
N PRO A 329 19.12 7.80 -22.43
CA PRO A 329 19.76 7.73 -23.74
C PRO A 329 21.21 7.23 -23.66
#